data_AF-A0A957VQQ9-F1
#
_entry.id   AF-A0A957VQQ9-F1
#
_cell.length_a   1.000
_cell.length_b   1.000
_cell.length_c   1.000
_cell.angle_alpha   90.00
_cell.angle_beta   90.00
_cell.angle_gamma   90.00
#
_symmetry.space_group_name_H-M   'P 1'
#
loop_
_entity.id
_entity.type
_entity.pdbx_description
1 polymer ?
#
loop_
_entity_poly.entity_id
_entity_poly.type
_entity_poly.pdbx_seq_one_letter_code
_entity_poly.pdbx_strand_id
1 'polypeptide(L)'
;MGIAADIAIIVVAGLIGGLIAQRLHQPLVIGYILAGVAVGPYTGFITVANVHDIELLAEIGVALLLFALGIEFSLSGGASC
;
A
#
# COMPACT_ATOMS: atom_id res chain seq x y z
N MET A 1 -6.34 15.53 -11.44
CA MET A 1 -7.10 14.91 -10.33
C MET A 1 -6.51 15.44 -9.03
N GLY A 2 -7.33 15.68 -8.00
CA GLY A 2 -6.79 16.04 -6.69
C GLY A 2 -6.17 14.82 -6.00
N ILE A 3 -5.21 15.03 -5.11
CA ILE A 3 -4.55 13.95 -4.35
C ILE A 3 -5.54 13.02 -3.64
N ALA A 4 -6.68 13.54 -3.17
CA ALA A 4 -7.71 12.75 -2.51
C ALA A 4 -8.38 11.74 -3.45
N ALA A 5 -8.56 12.09 -4.72
CA ALA A 5 -9.12 11.18 -5.71
C ALA A 5 -8.11 10.08 -6.06
N ASP A 6 -6.82 10.44 -6.21
CA ASP A 6 -5.77 9.48 -6.52
C ASP A 6 -5.61 8.44 -5.38
N ILE A 7 -5.62 8.89 -4.13
CA ILE A 7 -5.61 8.00 -2.95
C ILE A 7 -6.84 7.09 -2.93
N ALA A 8 -8.03 7.63 -3.19
CA ALA A 8 -9.25 6.82 -3.22
C ALA A 8 -9.18 5.73 -4.29
N ILE A 9 -8.66 6.04 -5.49
CA ILE A 9 -8.47 5.06 -6.56
C ILE A 9 -7.47 3.99 -6.14
N ILE A 10 -6.32 4.36 -5.55
CA ILE A 10 -5.29 3.40 -5.11
C ILE A 10 -5.84 2.45 -4.04
N VAL A 11 -6.59 2.98 -3.06
CA VAL A 11 -7.19 2.16 -2.00
C VAL A 11 -8.23 1.20 -2.57
N VAL A 12 -9.13 1.68 -3.43
CA VAL A 12 -10.16 0.83 -4.04
C VAL A 12 -9.54 -0.24 -4.93
N ALA A 13 -8.55 0.12 -5.75
CA ALA A 13 -7.85 -0.83 -6.61
C ALA A 13 -7.08 -1.88 -5.81
N GLY A 14 -6.38 -1.47 -4.75
CA GLY A 14 -5.70 -2.37 -3.83
C GLY A 14 -6.67 -3.35 -3.16
N LEU A 15 -7.84 -2.87 -2.73
CA LEU A 15 -8.88 -3.69 -2.12
C LEU A 15 -9.43 -4.73 -3.11
N ILE A 16 -9.72 -4.30 -4.35
CA ILE A 16 -10.16 -5.20 -5.42
C ILE A 16 -9.06 -6.23 -5.74
N GLY A 17 -7.81 -5.79 -5.90
CA GLY A 17 -6.67 -6.67 -6.18
C GLY A 17 -6.42 -7.68 -5.06
N GLY A 18 -6.55 -7.25 -3.80
CA GLY A 18 -6.46 -8.11 -2.63
C GLY A 18 -7.58 -9.16 -2.57
N LEU A 19 -8.84 -8.75 -2.84
CA LEU A 19 -9.98 -9.68 -2.90
C LEU A 19 -9.81 -10.71 -4.02
N ILE A 20 -9.31 -10.29 -5.18
CA ILE A 20 -9.01 -11.20 -6.30
C ILE A 20 -7.90 -12.17 -5.89
N ALA A 21 -6.78 -11.69 -5.32
CA ALA A 21 -5.69 -12.55 -4.86
C ALA A 21 -6.16 -13.56 -3.81
N GLN A 22 -7.01 -13.13 -2.86
CA GLN A 22 -7.59 -14.00 -1.85
C GLN A 22 -8.48 -15.10 -2.48
N ARG A 23 -9.28 -14.75 -3.48
CA ARG A 23 -10.12 -15.71 -4.24
C ARG A 23 -9.27 -16.73 -5.02
N LEU A 24 -8.09 -16.34 -5.46
CA LEU A 24 -7.14 -17.21 -6.18
C LEU A 24 -6.21 -18.00 -5.23
N HIS A 25 -6.43 -17.94 -3.91
CA HIS A 25 -5.54 -18.53 -2.88
C HIS A 25 -4.08 -18.06 -2.99
N GLN A 26 -3.85 -16.85 -3.49
CA GLN A 26 -2.53 -16.23 -3.56
C GLN A 26 -2.27 -15.32 -2.36
N PRO A 27 -1.00 -15.11 -1.96
CA PRO A 27 -0.66 -14.09 -0.97
C PRO A 27 -1.21 -12.72 -1.34
N LEU A 28 -1.85 -12.04 -0.38
CA LEU A 28 -2.48 -10.72 -0.57
C LEU A 28 -1.53 -9.68 -1.17
N VAL A 29 -0.24 -9.75 -0.81
CA VAL A 29 0.82 -8.88 -1.30
C VAL A 29 0.88 -8.87 -2.83
N ILE A 30 0.69 -10.02 -3.48
CA ILE A 30 0.69 -10.12 -4.94
C ILE A 30 -0.49 -9.34 -5.53
N GLY A 31 -1.66 -9.40 -4.89
CA GLY A 31 -2.85 -8.65 -5.29
C GLY A 31 -2.64 -7.14 -5.23
N TYR A 32 -2.00 -6.65 -4.16
CA TYR A 32 -1.68 -5.23 -4.00
C TYR A 32 -0.66 -4.74 -5.05
N ILE A 33 0.38 -5.54 -5.35
CA ILE A 33 1.37 -5.20 -6.38
C ILE A 33 0.72 -5.13 -7.76
N LEU A 34 -0.09 -6.12 -8.13
CA LEU A 34 -0.77 -6.13 -9.42
C LEU A 34 -1.77 -4.97 -9.56
N ALA A 35 -2.50 -4.64 -8.49
CA ALA A 35 -3.37 -3.47 -8.47
C ALA A 35 -2.57 -2.17 -8.69
N GLY A 36 -1.42 -2.01 -8.04
CA GLY A 36 -0.54 -0.87 -8.24
C GLY A 36 0.00 -0.76 -9.68
N VAL A 37 0.39 -1.88 -10.30
CA VAL A 37 0.81 -1.91 -11.70
C VAL A 37 -0.35 -1.54 -12.63
N ALA A 38 -1.57 -1.99 -12.34
CA ALA A 38 -2.76 -1.72 -13.15
C ALA A 38 -3.24 -0.25 -13.08
N VAL A 39 -3.00 0.43 -11.95
CA VAL A 39 -3.33 1.86 -11.74
C VAL A 39 -2.13 2.78 -12.02
N GLY A 40 -0.96 2.19 -12.29
CA GLY A 40 0.25 2.91 -12.60
C GLY A 40 0.17 3.69 -13.92
N PRO A 41 1.07 4.66 -14.14
CA PRO A 41 1.00 5.54 -15.30
C PRO A 41 1.22 4.85 -16.65
N TYR A 42 1.75 3.63 -16.64
CA TYR A 42 2.13 2.87 -17.84
C TYR A 42 1.01 1.98 -18.41
N THR A 43 -0.09 1.76 -17.68
CA THR A 43 -1.17 0.81 -18.04
C THR A 43 -2.40 1.47 -18.68
N GLY A 44 -2.45 2.80 -18.76
CA GLY A 44 -3.32 3.55 -19.69
C GLY A 44 -4.83 3.59 -19.36
N PHE A 45 -5.30 2.95 -18.29
CA PHE A 45 -6.73 2.91 -17.93
C PHE A 45 -7.14 4.05 -16.97
N ILE A 46 -6.47 4.17 -15.82
CA ILE A 46 -6.73 5.19 -14.79
C ILE A 46 -5.38 5.66 -14.28
N THR A 47 -4.90 6.77 -14.82
CA THR A 47 -3.56 7.29 -14.54
C THR A 47 -3.59 8.18 -13.31
N VAL A 48 -2.85 7.79 -12.27
CA VAL A 48 -2.53 8.69 -11.15
C VAL A 48 -1.80 9.92 -11.69
N ALA A 49 -2.33 11.10 -11.40
CA ALA A 49 -1.80 12.34 -11.96
C ALA A 49 -0.55 12.83 -11.21
N ASN A 50 -0.51 12.66 -9.88
CA ASN A 50 0.56 13.17 -9.02
C ASN A 50 1.33 12.03 -8.35
N VAL A 51 2.18 11.35 -9.12
CA VAL A 51 3.03 10.25 -8.62
C VAL A 51 3.97 10.75 -7.51
N HIS A 52 4.51 11.98 -7.63
CA HIS A 52 5.44 12.54 -6.66
C HIS A 52 4.83 12.72 -5.26
N ASP A 53 3.60 13.24 -5.16
CA ASP A 53 2.93 13.43 -3.88
C ASP A 53 2.61 12.08 -3.21
N ILE A 54 2.28 11.07 -4.00
CA ILE A 54 1.99 9.72 -3.51
C ILE A 54 3.26 9.02 -3.04
N GLU A 55 4.39 9.22 -3.72
CA GLU A 55 5.68 8.69 -3.31
C GLU A 55 6.11 9.26 -1.95
N LEU A 56 5.93 10.57 -1.75
CA LEU A 56 6.20 11.22 -0.46
C LEU A 56 5.30 10.69 0.66
N LEU A 57 4.00 10.49 0.38
CA LEU A 57 3.08 9.86 1.34
C LEU A 57 3.48 8.40 1.65
N ALA A 58 3.93 7.65 0.65
CA ALA A 58 4.36 6.26 0.82
C ALA A 58 5.62 6.16 1.68
N GLU A 59 6.59 7.06 1.49
CA GLU A 59 7.80 7.13 2.31
C GLU A 59 7.46 7.38 3.79
N ILE A 60 6.61 8.37 4.06
CA ILE A 60 6.12 8.65 5.42
C ILE A 60 5.37 7.45 5.99
N GLY A 61 4.50 6.81 5.20
CA GLY A 61 3.75 5.63 5.61
C GLY A 61 4.64 4.46 6.01
N VAL A 62 5.65 4.15 5.20
CA VAL A 62 6.62 3.07 5.50
C VAL A 62 7.46 3.41 6.73
N ALA A 63 7.89 4.65 6.89
CA ALA A 63 8.61 5.09 8.09
C ALA A 63 7.78 4.87 9.37
N LEU A 64 6.48 5.24 9.35
CA LEU A 64 5.57 5.01 10.47
C LEU A 64 5.33 3.52 10.74
N LEU A 65 5.20 2.68 9.69
CA LEU A 65 5.03 1.23 9.83
C LEU A 65 6.25 0.59 10.49
N LEU A 66 7.47 0.93 10.04
CA LEU A 66 8.71 0.42 10.63
C LEU A 66 8.91 0.90 12.06
N PHE A 67 8.51 2.15 12.36
CA PHE A 67 8.52 2.67 13.73
C PHE A 67 7.58 1.89 14.65
N ALA A 68 6.33 1.64 14.21
CA ALA A 68 5.36 0.86 14.97
C ALA A 68 5.85 -0.58 15.20
N LEU A 69 6.40 -1.22 14.16
CA LEU A 69 7.02 -2.54 14.26
C LEU A 69 8.19 -2.56 15.27
N GLY A 70 8.99 -1.50 15.30
CA GLY A 70 10.03 -1.31 16.30
C GLY A 70 9.49 -1.24 17.73
N ILE A 71 8.36 -0.56 17.94
CA ILE A 71 7.69 -0.49 19.25
C ILE A 71 7.16 -1.86 19.68
N GLU A 72 6.53 -2.62 18.77
CA GLU A 72 6.04 -3.98 19.06
C GLU A 72 7.17 -4.90 19.54
N PHE A 73 8.34 -4.83 18.90
CA PHE A 73 9.51 -5.60 19.32
C PHE A 73 10.16 -5.10 20.61
N SER A 74 10.17 -3.79 20.87
CA SER A 74 10.70 -3.23 22.11
C SER A 74 9.85 -3.56 23.34
N LEU A 75 8.53 -3.69 23.17
CA LEU A 75 7.60 -4.07 24.24
C LEU A 75 7.61 -5.57 24.50
N SER A 76 7.80 -6.40 23.47
CA SER A 76 7.86 -7.86 23.61
C SER A 76 9.23 -8.37 24.10
N GLY A 77 10.30 -7.56 24.01
CA GLY A 77 11.68 -7.96 24.33
C GLY A 77 12.21 -7.50 25.69
N GLY A 78 11.37 -6.95 26.58
CA GLY A 78 11.83 -6.20 27.76
C GLY A 78 11.13 -6.53 29.08
N ALA A 79 10.93 -7.81 29.40
CA ALA A 79 10.70 -8.28 30.77
C ALA A 79 10.95 -9.80 30.89
N SER A 80 12.18 -10.23 30.63
CA SER A 80 12.66 -11.50 31.16
C SER A 80 13.97 -11.24 31.89
N CYS A 81 13.84 -10.95 33.19
CA CYS A 81 14.80 -11.45 34.16
C CYS A 81 14.70 -12.99 34.21
#